data_AF-A0A7S1LBH2-F1
#
_entry.id   AF-A0A7S1LBH2-F1
#
_cell.length_a   1.000
_cell.length_b   1.000
_cell.length_c   1.000
_cell.angle_alpha   90.00
_cell.angle_beta   90.00
_cell.angle_gamma   90.00
#
_symmetry.space_group_name_H-M   'P 1'
#
loop_
_entity.id
_entity.type
_entity.pdbx_description
1 polymer ?
#
loop_
_entity_poly.entity_id
_entity_poly.type
_entity_poly.pdbx_seq_one_letter_code
_entity_poly.pdbx_strand_id
1 'polypeptide(L)'
;TVSVLYWGREPEAPRGASRPGLFRLTHMSLKRCQLRHYPPGIIVEYEHEGGIAARKTIDLLDLSPVTDVSSVVASLKRNEPLLQQAPDEQLRKLVESLASKLVCDTTQEFCLFKPLRPHHLPLTHCAFNKAGDKDGDKLITCSYDKTCKLWDTRTGN
;
A
#
# COMPACT_ATOMS: atom_id res chain seq x y z
N THR A 1 27.91 -17.56 -5.25
CA THR A 1 28.25 -17.30 -6.66
C THR A 1 27.25 -16.32 -7.20
N VAL A 2 27.74 -15.13 -7.55
CA VAL A 2 26.98 -13.91 -7.88
C VAL A 2 26.72 -13.86 -9.38
N SER A 3 25.52 -13.45 -9.79
CA SER A 3 25.17 -13.11 -11.19
C SER A 3 24.46 -11.75 -11.16
N VAL A 4 25.20 -10.63 -11.08
CA VAL A 4 25.64 -9.75 -12.19
C VAL A 4 24.47 -9.13 -12.98
N LEU A 5 24.17 -7.87 -12.67
CA LEU A 5 23.39 -6.94 -13.49
C LEU A 5 24.19 -6.53 -14.72
N TYR A 6 23.58 -6.59 -15.91
CA TYR A 6 24.08 -5.89 -17.09
C TYR A 6 23.29 -4.59 -17.30
N TRP A 7 24.02 -3.47 -17.26
CA TRP A 7 23.56 -2.16 -17.73
C TRP A 7 23.77 -2.09 -19.24
N GLY A 8 22.68 -2.08 -20.00
CA GLY A 8 22.69 -1.93 -21.45
C GLY A 8 22.58 -0.45 -21.85
N ARG A 9 23.60 0.04 -22.52
CA ARG A 9 23.79 1.37 -23.10
C ARG A 9 22.62 1.76 -24.02
N GLU A 10 22.00 2.92 -23.80
CA GLU A 10 20.97 3.49 -24.69
C GLU A 10 21.53 3.70 -26.11
N PRO A 11 20.77 3.37 -27.17
CA PRO A 11 21.16 3.73 -28.54
C PRO A 11 20.93 5.23 -28.77
N GLU A 12 21.96 5.92 -29.28
CA GLU A 12 21.84 7.32 -29.70
C GLU A 12 20.79 7.48 -30.81
N ALA A 13 19.87 8.43 -30.60
CA ALA A 13 18.84 8.79 -31.57
C ALA A 13 19.44 9.51 -32.79
N PRO A 14 18.93 9.26 -34.02
CA PRO A 14 19.40 9.95 -35.20
C PRO A 14 19.03 11.44 -35.17
N ARG A 15 20.02 12.29 -35.43
CA ARG A 15 19.87 13.74 -35.64
C ARG A 15 19.04 13.98 -36.90
N GLY A 16 17.81 14.49 -36.75
CA GLY A 16 17.02 15.00 -37.87
C GLY A 16 15.54 14.59 -37.95
N ALA A 17 14.98 13.92 -36.94
CA ALA A 17 13.54 13.71 -36.86
C ALA A 17 12.89 14.80 -36.00
N SER A 18 11.95 15.56 -36.58
CA SER A 18 11.05 16.46 -35.88
C SER A 18 10.51 15.77 -34.63
N ARG A 19 10.59 16.45 -33.48
CA ARG A 19 10.13 15.94 -32.17
C ARG A 19 8.80 15.23 -32.37
N PRO A 20 8.67 13.90 -32.16
CA PRO A 20 7.35 13.32 -32.05
C PRO A 20 6.71 14.00 -30.84
N GLY A 21 5.58 14.63 -31.10
CA GLY A 21 4.84 15.40 -30.12
C GLY A 21 4.71 14.62 -28.82
N LEU A 22 4.86 15.36 -27.73
CA LEU A 22 4.04 15.26 -26.53
C LEU A 22 3.29 13.93 -26.46
N PHE A 23 3.80 12.97 -25.68
CA PHE A 23 3.11 11.71 -25.36
C PHE A 23 1.61 11.99 -25.31
N ARG A 24 0.91 11.50 -26.34
CA ARG A 24 -0.55 11.59 -26.43
C ARG A 24 -1.06 11.12 -25.08
N LEU A 25 -1.88 11.97 -24.46
CA LEU A 25 -2.56 11.69 -23.20
C LEU A 25 -3.12 10.26 -23.27
N THR A 26 -2.38 9.32 -22.69
CA THR A 26 -2.85 7.95 -22.53
C THR A 26 -4.11 8.07 -21.71
N HIS A 27 -5.24 7.62 -22.24
CA HIS A 27 -6.51 7.74 -21.56
C HIS A 27 -6.48 6.82 -20.32
N MET A 28 -5.99 7.35 -19.20
CA MET A 28 -5.94 6.64 -17.93
C MET A 28 -7.30 6.81 -17.27
N SER A 29 -7.98 5.69 -17.05
CA SER A 29 -9.28 5.69 -16.36
C SER A 29 -9.11 5.25 -14.92
N LEU A 30 -9.57 6.08 -14.00
CA LEU A 30 -9.61 5.72 -12.59
C LEU A 30 -10.62 4.60 -12.36
N LYS A 31 -10.20 3.50 -11.72
CA LYS A 31 -11.11 2.40 -11.34
C LYS A 31 -11.54 2.49 -9.89
N ARG A 32 -10.56 2.63 -8.99
CA ARG A 32 -10.82 2.56 -7.55
C ARG A 32 -9.77 3.31 -6.75
N CYS A 33 -10.22 3.93 -5.66
CA CYS A 33 -9.36 4.46 -4.62
C CYS A 33 -9.46 3.56 -3.39
N GLN A 34 -8.31 3.23 -2.80
CA GLN A 34 -8.18 2.47 -1.57
C GLN A 34 -7.39 3.31 -0.57
N LEU A 35 -7.66 3.09 0.70
CA LEU A 35 -7.10 3.88 1.77
C LEU A 35 -6.02 3.07 2.48
N ARG A 36 -4.86 3.69 2.70
CA ARG A 36 -3.72 3.10 3.40
C ARG A 36 -3.49 3.88 4.68
N HIS A 37 -3.60 3.21 5.81
CA HIS A 37 -3.46 3.86 7.11
C HIS A 37 -2.00 4.07 7.54
N TYR A 38 -1.08 3.19 7.14
CA TYR A 38 0.30 3.23 7.63
C TYR A 38 1.36 3.00 6.53
N PRO A 39 2.23 4.01 6.29
CA PRO A 39 1.98 5.44 6.48
C PRO A 39 0.68 5.90 5.80
N PRO A 40 0.06 6.99 6.29
CA PRO A 40 -1.20 7.50 5.77
C PRO A 40 -1.06 7.86 4.29
N GLY A 41 -1.97 7.36 3.46
CA GLY A 41 -1.94 7.57 2.02
C GLY A 41 -3.14 6.98 1.30
N ILE A 42 -3.21 7.25 0.01
CA ILE A 42 -4.28 6.78 -0.88
C ILE A 42 -3.63 5.96 -1.99
N ILE A 43 -4.15 4.76 -2.20
CA ILE A 43 -3.76 3.88 -3.30
C ILE A 43 -4.81 4.04 -4.41
N VAL A 44 -4.34 4.35 -5.60
CA VAL A 44 -5.17 4.61 -6.78
C VAL A 44 -4.94 3.49 -7.78
N GLU A 45 -6.01 2.76 -8.09
CA GLU A 45 -6.04 1.74 -9.14
C GLU A 45 -6.62 2.36 -10.41
N TYR A 46 -5.88 2.27 -11.49
CA TYR A 46 -6.25 2.86 -12.77
C TYR A 46 -5.95 1.88 -13.91
N GLU A 47 -6.71 2.00 -14.99
CA GLU A 47 -6.58 1.16 -16.17
C GLU A 47 -6.06 2.00 -17.34
N HIS A 48 -5.02 1.50 -18.00
CA HIS A 48 -4.54 2.03 -19.27
C HIS A 48 -5.35 1.46 -20.45
N GLU A 49 -5.28 2.10 -21.62
CA GLU A 49 -5.95 1.65 -22.86
C GLU A 49 -5.60 0.22 -23.32
N GLY A 50 -4.62 -0.44 -22.68
CA GLY A 50 -4.28 -1.86 -22.89
C GLY A 50 -4.96 -2.86 -21.93
N GLY A 51 -5.89 -2.42 -21.07
CA GLY A 51 -6.55 -3.27 -20.07
C GLY A 51 -5.67 -3.66 -18.88
N ILE A 52 -4.44 -3.12 -18.81
CA ILE A 52 -3.51 -3.39 -17.72
C ILE A 52 -3.88 -2.49 -16.54
N ALA A 53 -4.33 -3.12 -15.45
CA ALA A 53 -4.56 -2.46 -14.18
C ALA A 53 -3.21 -2.12 -13.53
N ALA A 54 -2.98 -0.84 -13.29
CA ALA A 54 -1.82 -0.33 -12.58
C ALA A 54 -2.26 0.28 -11.23
N ARG A 55 -1.34 0.28 -10.28
CA ARG A 55 -1.55 0.89 -8.95
C ARG A 55 -0.52 1.98 -8.73
N LYS A 56 -0.98 3.14 -8.25
CA LYS A 56 -0.12 4.24 -7.79
C LYS A 56 -0.42 4.51 -6.33
N THR A 57 0.62 4.71 -5.53
CA THR A 57 0.47 5.08 -4.12
C THR A 57 0.79 6.56 -3.96
N ILE A 58 -0.10 7.29 -3.30
CA ILE A 58 0.04 8.70 -2.98
C ILE A 58 0.19 8.80 -1.46
N ASP A 59 1.37 9.14 -1.01
CA ASP A 59 1.66 9.27 0.41
C ASP A 59 1.20 10.65 0.91
N LEU A 60 0.54 10.66 2.07
CA LEU A 60 -0.02 11.85 2.70
C LEU A 60 0.61 11.99 4.09
N LEU A 61 1.93 12.19 4.10
CA LEU A 61 2.75 12.21 5.31
C LEU A 61 2.46 13.42 6.21
N ASP A 62 1.99 14.52 5.63
CA ASP A 62 1.74 15.80 6.32
C ASP A 62 0.33 15.89 6.94
N LEU A 63 -0.43 14.78 6.97
CA LEU A 63 -1.75 14.75 7.57
C LEU A 63 -1.65 14.89 9.09
N SER A 64 -2.42 15.83 9.64
CA SER A 64 -2.61 15.98 11.07
C SER A 64 -4.12 15.95 11.39
N PRO A 65 -4.53 15.67 12.64
CA PRO A 65 -5.95 15.69 13.00
C PRO A 65 -6.59 17.08 12.93
N VAL A 66 -5.79 18.14 12.78
CA VAL A 66 -6.23 19.55 12.75
C VAL A 66 -6.19 20.13 11.32
N THR A 67 -5.64 19.41 10.34
CA THR A 67 -5.55 19.91 8.97
C THR A 67 -6.92 20.06 8.30
N ASP A 68 -7.11 21.16 7.57
CA ASP A 68 -8.33 21.40 6.80
C ASP A 68 -8.44 20.43 5.61
N VAL A 69 -9.48 19.60 5.63
CA VAL A 69 -9.76 18.57 4.62
C VAL A 69 -9.89 19.17 3.21
N SER A 70 -10.49 20.36 3.09
CA SER A 70 -10.75 20.98 1.79
C SER A 70 -9.46 21.41 1.09
N SER A 71 -8.51 22.00 1.83
CA SER A 71 -7.19 22.37 1.31
C SER A 71 -6.36 21.17 0.83
N VAL A 72 -6.45 20.04 1.53
CA VAL A 72 -5.75 18.79 1.21
C VAL A 72 -6.31 18.20 -0.08
N VAL A 73 -7.64 18.14 -0.23
CA VAL A 73 -8.29 17.64 -1.46
C VAL A 73 -7.94 18.51 -2.67
N ALA A 74 -7.90 19.83 -2.52
CA ALA A 74 -7.51 20.74 -3.60
C ALA A 74 -6.04 20.52 -4.04
N SER A 75 -5.14 20.32 -3.08
CA SER A 75 -3.73 20.02 -3.34
C SER A 75 -3.54 18.66 -4.02
N LEU A 76 -4.31 17.65 -3.60
CA LEU A 76 -4.32 16.32 -4.21
C LEU A 76 -4.74 16.35 -5.68
N LYS A 77 -5.83 17.05 -6.00
CA LYS A 77 -6.29 17.19 -7.39
C LYS A 77 -5.32 17.97 -8.27
N ARG A 78 -4.60 18.95 -7.69
CA ARG A 78 -3.59 19.73 -8.41
C ARG A 78 -2.37 18.90 -8.77
N ASN A 79 -1.94 18.05 -7.85
CA ASN A 79 -0.72 17.26 -8.01
C ASN A 79 -0.96 15.99 -8.83
N GLU A 80 -2.17 15.44 -8.82
CA GLU A 80 -2.48 14.14 -9.41
C GLU A 80 -3.65 14.20 -10.41
N PRO A 81 -3.40 14.11 -11.73
CA PRO A 81 -4.44 14.20 -12.75
C PRO A 81 -5.43 13.02 -12.70
N LEU A 82 -5.01 11.87 -12.16
CA LEU A 82 -5.89 10.70 -11.96
C LEU A 82 -6.99 10.97 -10.94
N LEU A 83 -6.72 11.81 -9.94
CA LEU A 83 -7.69 12.17 -8.91
C LEU A 83 -8.68 13.24 -9.37
N GLN A 84 -8.42 13.91 -10.49
CA GLN A 84 -9.35 14.88 -11.06
C GLN A 84 -10.66 14.23 -11.53
N GLN A 85 -10.61 12.94 -11.89
CA GLN A 85 -11.77 12.13 -12.25
C GLN A 85 -12.58 11.67 -11.02
N ALA A 86 -12.00 11.73 -9.82
CA ALA A 86 -12.65 11.29 -8.59
C ALA A 86 -13.61 12.36 -8.04
N PRO A 87 -14.80 11.96 -7.53
CA PRO A 87 -15.69 12.88 -6.83
C PRO A 87 -15.03 13.48 -5.58
N ASP A 88 -15.16 14.80 -5.40
CA ASP A 88 -14.61 15.54 -4.26
C ASP A 88 -15.13 14.98 -2.93
N GLU A 89 -16.40 14.58 -2.91
CA GLU A 89 -17.05 13.99 -1.75
C GLU A 89 -16.39 12.69 -1.30
N GLN A 90 -15.96 11.85 -2.25
CA GLN A 90 -15.26 10.61 -1.94
C GLN A 90 -13.86 10.89 -1.39
N LEU A 91 -13.14 11.85 -1.97
CA LEU A 91 -11.82 12.25 -1.49
C LEU A 91 -11.89 12.86 -0.09
N ARG A 92 -12.89 13.68 0.20
CA ARG A 92 -13.14 14.23 1.54
C ARG A 92 -13.33 13.12 2.57
N LYS A 93 -14.22 12.16 2.31
CA LYS A 93 -14.44 11.01 3.19
C LYS A 93 -13.18 10.17 3.42
N LEU A 94 -12.35 10.01 2.38
CA LEU A 94 -11.07 9.29 2.51
C LEU A 94 -10.11 10.04 3.44
N VAL A 95 -9.95 11.34 3.24
CA VAL A 95 -9.07 12.18 4.07
C VAL A 95 -9.58 12.27 5.51
N GLU A 96 -10.89 12.42 5.73
CA GLU A 96 -11.52 12.38 7.05
C GLU A 96 -11.33 11.03 7.74
N SER A 97 -11.45 9.92 7.01
CA SER A 97 -11.20 8.58 7.55
C SER A 97 -9.73 8.35 7.91
N LEU A 98 -8.80 8.96 7.19
CA LEU A 98 -7.37 8.96 7.56
C LEU A 98 -7.14 9.80 8.82
N ALA A 99 -7.64 11.04 8.84
CA ALA A 99 -7.46 11.98 9.95
C ALA A 99 -8.07 11.45 11.25
N SER A 100 -9.29 10.90 11.22
CA SER A 100 -9.93 10.31 12.40
C SER A 100 -9.15 9.12 12.99
N LYS A 101 -8.46 8.34 12.15
CA LYS A 101 -7.61 7.24 12.64
C LYS A 101 -6.28 7.69 13.21
N LEU A 102 -5.81 8.90 12.89
CA LEU A 102 -4.65 9.51 13.55
C LEU A 102 -4.98 9.98 14.98
N VAL A 103 -6.25 10.25 15.29
CA VAL A 103 -6.73 10.68 16.62
C VAL A 103 -6.87 9.51 17.60
N CYS A 104 -6.67 8.25 17.16
CA CYS A 104 -6.80 7.10 18.03
C CYS A 104 -5.63 7.03 19.02
N ASP A 105 -5.80 7.71 20.16
CA ASP A 105 -4.94 7.56 21.33
C ASP A 105 -4.90 6.10 21.74
N THR A 106 -3.68 5.61 21.85
CA THR A 106 -3.30 4.20 21.92
C THR A 106 -3.45 3.66 23.32
N THR A 107 -4.63 3.80 23.94
CA THR A 107 -4.99 3.05 25.15
C THR A 107 -5.64 1.73 24.78
N GLN A 108 -5.03 0.99 23.85
CA GLN A 108 -5.43 -0.39 23.62
C GLN A 108 -4.86 -1.22 24.77
N GLU A 109 -5.74 -1.65 25.67
CA GLU A 109 -5.37 -2.64 26.68
C GLU A 109 -5.22 -3.99 25.99
N PHE A 110 -4.00 -4.53 26.02
CA PHE A 110 -3.71 -5.85 25.50
C PHE A 110 -3.90 -6.88 26.59
N CYS A 111 -4.73 -7.88 26.33
CA CYS A 111 -4.86 -9.07 27.18
C CYS A 111 -4.28 -10.30 26.48
N LEU A 112 -3.89 -11.31 27.26
CA LEU A 112 -3.43 -12.57 26.71
C LEU A 112 -4.60 -13.28 26.01
N PHE A 113 -4.60 -13.29 24.68
CA PHE A 113 -5.66 -13.94 23.90
C PHE A 113 -5.59 -15.47 24.00
N LYS A 114 -4.44 -16.07 23.64
CA LYS A 114 -4.27 -17.52 23.65
C LYS A 114 -2.80 -17.93 23.82
N PRO A 115 -2.46 -18.79 24.80
CA PRO A 115 -1.14 -19.39 24.88
C PRO A 115 -1.01 -20.53 23.85
N LEU A 116 0.05 -20.51 23.03
CA LEU A 116 0.35 -21.55 22.05
C LEU A 116 1.69 -22.23 22.41
N ARG A 117 1.72 -23.57 22.35
CA ARG A 117 2.95 -24.38 22.49
C ARG A 117 3.29 -25.00 21.14
N PRO A 118 4.01 -24.28 20.27
CA PRO A 118 4.12 -24.69 18.88
C PRO A 118 5.11 -25.85 18.65
N HIS A 119 6.17 -25.94 19.46
CA HIS A 119 7.31 -26.83 19.21
C HIS A 119 7.90 -27.42 20.50
N HIS A 120 8.67 -28.50 20.36
CA HIS A 120 9.35 -29.18 21.47
C HIS A 120 10.72 -28.56 21.79
N LEU A 121 11.31 -27.86 20.82
CA LEU A 121 12.58 -27.16 20.95
C LEU A 121 12.37 -25.64 20.98
N PRO A 122 13.40 -24.85 21.37
CA PRO A 122 13.30 -23.40 21.41
C PRO A 122 12.91 -22.78 20.07
N LEU A 123 11.99 -21.82 20.13
CA LEU A 123 11.59 -21.00 19.00
C LEU A 123 12.73 -20.07 18.59
N THR A 124 12.95 -19.97 17.28
CA THR A 124 13.93 -19.05 16.70
C THR A 124 13.25 -17.84 16.08
N HIS A 125 12.11 -18.04 15.42
CA HIS A 125 11.38 -16.99 14.72
C HIS A 125 9.86 -17.16 14.84
N CYS A 126 9.17 -16.01 14.89
CA CYS A 126 7.72 -15.92 14.76
C CYS A 126 7.36 -14.71 13.90
N ALA A 127 6.42 -14.86 12.97
CA ALA A 127 5.98 -13.78 12.09
C ALA A 127 4.49 -13.87 11.78
N PHE A 128 3.76 -12.76 11.92
CA PHE A 128 2.36 -12.65 11.55
C PHE A 128 2.20 -12.26 10.08
N ASN A 129 1.09 -12.69 9.48
CA ASN A 129 0.68 -12.17 8.18
C ASN A 129 0.31 -10.68 8.28
N LYS A 130 0.34 -9.97 7.14
CA LYS A 130 -0.10 -8.57 7.09
C LYS A 130 -1.61 -8.50 7.36
N ALA A 131 -1.98 -7.73 8.38
CA ALA A 131 -3.36 -7.39 8.65
C ALA A 131 -3.96 -6.66 7.43
N GLY A 132 -4.94 -7.27 6.77
CA GLY A 132 -5.60 -6.71 5.60
C GLY A 132 -5.70 -7.66 4.40
N ASP A 133 -4.96 -8.78 4.40
CA ASP A 133 -5.24 -9.85 3.43
C ASP A 133 -6.44 -10.70 3.90
N LYS A 134 -7.14 -11.37 2.97
CA LYS A 134 -8.32 -12.20 3.30
C LYS A 134 -8.02 -13.33 4.30
N ASP A 135 -6.74 -13.67 4.44
CA ASP A 135 -6.17 -14.66 5.36
C ASP A 135 -5.39 -14.01 6.53
N GLY A 136 -5.71 -12.78 6.91
CA GLY A 136 -4.95 -11.91 7.82
C GLY A 136 -4.67 -12.43 9.24
N ASP A 137 -5.16 -13.62 9.58
CA ASP A 137 -5.14 -14.20 10.92
C ASP A 137 -4.19 -15.41 11.01
N LYS A 138 -3.10 -15.42 10.24
CA LYS A 138 -2.11 -16.52 10.24
C LYS A 138 -0.78 -16.10 10.88
N LEU A 139 -0.16 -17.03 11.60
CA LEU A 139 1.12 -16.89 12.26
C LEU A 139 2.06 -18.02 11.79
N ILE A 140 3.30 -17.70 11.46
CA ILE A 140 4.34 -18.69 11.21
C ILE A 140 5.28 -18.74 12.40
N THR A 141 5.64 -19.95 12.82
CA THR A 141 6.65 -20.19 13.86
C THR A 141 7.73 -21.12 13.31
N CYS A 142 8.99 -20.84 13.61
CA CYS A 142 10.11 -21.70 13.27
C CYS A 142 10.92 -22.04 14.52
N SER A 143 11.43 -23.26 14.55
CA SER A 143 12.06 -23.87 15.73
C SER A 143 13.36 -24.58 15.35
N TYR A 144 14.18 -24.85 16.36
CA TYR A 144 15.42 -25.63 16.21
C TYR A 144 15.16 -27.12 15.88
N ASP A 145 13.91 -27.58 15.96
CA ASP A 145 13.49 -28.91 15.50
C ASP A 145 13.49 -29.07 13.97
N LYS A 146 13.99 -28.06 13.26
CA LYS A 146 14.07 -28.00 11.79
C LYS A 146 12.69 -27.97 11.13
N THR A 147 11.65 -27.57 11.86
CA THR A 147 10.31 -27.39 11.32
C THR A 147 9.85 -25.94 11.42
N CYS A 148 9.03 -25.53 10.46
CA CYS A 148 8.24 -24.33 10.54
C CYS A 148 6.75 -24.72 10.45
N LYS A 149 5.95 -24.18 11.36
CA LYS A 149 4.50 -24.45 11.44
C LYS A 149 3.72 -23.17 11.18
N LEU A 150 2.69 -23.31 10.35
CA LEU A 150 1.69 -22.29 10.08
C LEU A 150 0.52 -22.51 11.04
N TRP A 151 0.15 -21.46 11.74
CA TRP A 151 -0.91 -21.43 12.73
C TRP A 151 -1.99 -20.48 12.29
N ASP A 152 -3.24 -20.84 12.55
CA ASP A 152 -4.37 -19.93 12.51
C ASP A 152 -4.55 -19.31 13.90
N THR A 153 -4.51 -17.99 14.00
CA THR A 153 -4.56 -17.24 15.27
C THR A 153 -5.94 -17.30 15.92
N ARG A 154 -7.02 -17.50 15.16
CA ARG A 154 -8.38 -17.63 15.70
C ARG A 154 -8.60 -19.01 16.30
N THR A 155 -8.22 -20.04 15.55
CA THR A 155 -8.48 -21.43 15.98
C THR A 155 -7.36 -21.98 16.86
N GLY A 156 -6.13 -21.51 16.67
CA GLY A 156 -4.91 -21.98 17.35
C GLY A 156 -4.41 -23.33 16.86
N ASN A 157 -4.83 -23.75 15.66
CA ASN A 157 -4.38 -24.98 14.98
C ASN A 157 -3.35 -24.68 13.89
#